data_AF-A0A932PW89-F1
#
_entry.id   AF-A0A932PW89-F1
#
_cell.length_a   1.000
_cell.length_b   1.000
_cell.length_c   1.000
_cell.angle_alpha   90.00
_cell.angle_beta   90.00
_cell.angle_gamma   90.00
#
_symmetry.space_group_name_H-M   'P 1'
#
loop_
_entity.id
_entity.type
_entity.pdbx_description
1 polymer ?
#
loop_
_entity_poly.entity_id
_entity_poly.type
_entity_poly.pdbx_seq_one_letter_code
_entity_poly.pdbx_strand_id
1 'polypeptide(L)'
;MADQTYILIHVFGTVRDELDRSDRGKKTYSGWLRDFVLDTPQRLTEIARLLDLLSEQGWKLIGSPYDCDVMLERGVSREMAEQELRRAEIWDRLAKVASPDDDGHVVWHEHPEGRPAAPKRRRRVRRPPTREQGS
;
A
#
# COMPACT_ATOMS: atom_id res chain seq x y z
N MET A 1 -7.43 17.81 18.87
CA MET A 1 -7.66 17.32 17.51
C MET A 1 -7.25 15.86 17.52
N ALA A 2 -8.00 14.95 16.88
CA ALA A 2 -7.54 13.57 16.78
C ALA A 2 -6.31 13.59 15.87
N ASP A 3 -5.15 13.26 16.41
CA ASP A 3 -3.96 13.06 15.59
C ASP A 3 -4.25 11.88 14.66
N GLN A 4 -3.95 12.06 13.38
CA GLN A 4 -4.18 11.04 12.37
C GLN A 4 -2.94 10.15 12.33
N THR A 5 -3.12 8.85 12.48
CA THR A 5 -2.03 7.88 12.43
C THR A 5 -2.15 7.02 11.18
N TYR A 6 -1.00 6.65 10.61
CA TYR A 6 -0.91 5.88 9.38
C TYR A 6 -0.08 4.61 9.55
N ILE A 7 -0.42 3.59 8.77
CA ILE A 7 0.37 2.36 8.59
C ILE A 7 0.64 2.23 7.09
N LEU A 8 1.90 2.00 6.73
CA LEU A 8 2.33 1.68 5.37
C LEU A 8 2.76 0.20 5.32
N ILE A 9 2.24 -0.55 4.35
CA ILE A 9 2.58 -1.95 4.13
C ILE A 9 3.10 -2.11 2.71
N HIS A 10 4.35 -2.53 2.58
CA HIS A 10 4.96 -2.77 1.27
C HIS A 10 4.55 -4.14 0.73
N VAL A 11 3.68 -4.17 -0.29
CA VAL A 11 3.14 -5.44 -0.81
C VAL A 11 4.13 -6.16 -1.71
N PHE A 12 4.96 -5.40 -2.42
CA PHE A 12 5.99 -5.97 -3.30
C PHE A 12 7.44 -5.66 -2.87
N GLY A 13 7.62 -4.84 -1.82
CA GLY A 13 8.91 -4.57 -1.18
C GLY A 13 9.96 -3.92 -2.10
N THR A 14 11.23 -4.04 -1.69
CA THR A 14 12.43 -3.56 -2.39
C THR A 14 12.66 -4.22 -3.75
N VAL A 15 11.97 -5.34 -4.05
CA VAL A 15 12.17 -6.09 -5.29
C VAL A 15 11.73 -5.29 -6.52
N ARG A 16 10.69 -4.45 -6.39
CA ARG A 16 10.36 -3.50 -7.46
C ARG A 16 11.47 -2.47 -7.65
N ASP A 17 11.98 -1.91 -6.56
CA ASP A 17 13.07 -0.94 -6.63
C ASP A 17 14.34 -1.55 -7.20
N GLU A 18 14.62 -2.82 -6.88
CA GLU A 18 15.70 -3.60 -7.48
C GLU A 18 15.48 -3.82 -8.98
N LEU A 19 14.24 -4.08 -9.42
CA LEU A 19 13.91 -4.23 -10.84
C LEU A 19 13.98 -2.91 -11.62
N ASP A 20 13.45 -1.84 -11.04
CA ASP A 20 13.53 -0.50 -11.61
C ASP A 20 14.99 -0.02 -11.67
N ARG A 21 15.85 -0.39 -10.70
CA ARG A 21 17.29 -0.10 -10.70
C ARG A 21 18.11 -0.97 -11.65
N SER A 22 17.68 -2.22 -11.90
CA SER A 22 18.55 -3.20 -12.57
C SER A 22 18.48 -3.18 -14.10
N ASP A 23 17.65 -2.33 -14.72
CA ASP A 23 17.49 -2.20 -16.19
C ASP A 23 17.59 -3.54 -16.94
N ARG A 24 17.00 -4.59 -16.33
CA ARG A 24 17.05 -5.96 -16.86
C ARG A 24 16.02 -6.05 -17.96
N GLY A 25 16.48 -5.70 -19.16
CA GLY A 25 15.75 -5.67 -20.43
C GLY A 25 14.42 -6.43 -20.45
N LYS A 26 13.34 -5.67 -20.59
CA LYS A 26 12.04 -6.10 -21.15
C LYS A 26 11.42 -7.39 -20.59
N LYS A 27 11.68 -7.80 -19.34
CA LYS A 27 10.63 -8.55 -18.63
C LYS A 27 9.50 -7.55 -18.42
N THR A 28 8.39 -7.73 -19.14
CA THR A 28 7.19 -6.93 -18.91
C THR A 28 6.84 -7.04 -17.43
N TYR A 29 6.52 -5.93 -16.75
CA TYR A 29 6.14 -5.91 -15.32
C TYR A 29 5.12 -7.03 -14.96
N SER A 30 4.26 -7.39 -15.92
CA SER A 30 3.29 -8.48 -15.85
C SER A 30 3.89 -9.90 -15.76
N GLY A 31 5.07 -10.16 -16.34
CA GLY A 31 5.76 -11.44 -16.26
C GLY A 31 6.45 -11.62 -14.92
N TRP A 32 7.13 -10.57 -14.43
CA TRP A 32 7.70 -10.60 -13.08
C TRP A 32 6.64 -10.72 -12.00
N LEU A 33 5.53 -10.00 -12.10
CA LEU A 33 4.45 -10.08 -11.11
C LEU A 33 3.91 -11.51 -10.98
N ARG A 34 3.82 -12.24 -12.10
CA ARG A 34 3.44 -13.66 -12.08
C ARG A 34 4.47 -14.51 -11.35
N ASP A 35 5.76 -14.36 -11.69
CA ASP A 35 6.86 -15.09 -11.04
C ASP A 35 6.87 -14.80 -9.52
N PHE A 36 6.76 -13.53 -9.12
CA PHE A 36 6.73 -13.10 -7.72
C PHE A 36 5.53 -13.66 -6.94
N VAL A 37 4.33 -13.64 -7.52
CA VAL A 37 3.12 -14.17 -6.87
C VAL A 37 3.21 -15.69 -6.72
N LEU A 38 3.81 -16.39 -7.70
CA LEU A 38 4.04 -17.83 -7.64
C LEU A 38 5.06 -18.20 -6.55
N ASP A 39 6.11 -17.39 -6.39
CA ASP A 39 7.18 -17.65 -5.43
C ASP A 39 6.87 -17.14 -4.01
N THR A 40 5.91 -16.23 -3.84
CA THR A 40 5.63 -15.56 -2.55
C THR A 40 4.16 -15.64 -2.06
N PRO A 41 3.41 -16.76 -2.23
CA PRO A 41 1.99 -16.81 -1.88
C PRO A 41 1.73 -16.65 -0.38
N GLN A 42 2.67 -17.08 0.46
CA GLN A 42 2.54 -17.03 1.92
C GLN A 42 2.57 -15.58 2.43
N ARG A 43 3.45 -14.74 1.88
CA ARG A 43 3.54 -13.32 2.26
C ARG A 43 2.28 -12.55 1.87
N LEU A 44 1.79 -12.76 0.65
CA LEU A 44 0.57 -12.09 0.17
C LEU A 44 -0.66 -12.52 0.97
N THR A 45 -0.73 -13.79 1.36
CA THR A 45 -1.80 -14.30 2.24
C THR A 45 -1.73 -13.65 3.62
N GLU A 46 -0.54 -13.48 4.18
CA GLU A 46 -0.38 -12.82 5.49
C GLU A 46 -0.75 -11.34 5.44
N ILE A 47 -0.37 -10.63 4.38
CA ILE A 47 -0.78 -9.24 4.16
C ILE A 47 -2.30 -9.14 4.08
N ALA A 48 -2.97 -10.01 3.31
CA ALA A 48 -4.43 -10.02 3.23
C ALA A 48 -5.09 -10.20 4.60
N ARG A 49 -4.62 -11.18 5.40
CA ARG A 49 -5.11 -11.40 6.77
C ARG A 49 -4.88 -10.20 7.68
N LEU A 50 -3.74 -9.54 7.57
CA LEU A 50 -3.44 -8.34 8.35
C LEU A 50 -4.37 -7.19 7.97
N LEU A 51 -4.67 -7.02 6.69
CA LEU A 51 -5.62 -6.00 6.24
C LEU A 51 -7.03 -6.25 6.78
N ASP A 52 -7.48 -7.51 6.82
CA ASP A 52 -8.77 -7.86 7.41
C ASP A 52 -8.80 -7.51 8.92
N LEU A 53 -7.78 -7.95 9.67
CA LEU A 53 -7.67 -7.67 11.11
C LEU A 53 -7.58 -6.18 11.43
N LEU A 54 -6.81 -5.42 10.66
CA LEU A 54 -6.70 -3.97 10.83
C LEU A 54 -8.03 -3.28 10.50
N SER A 55 -8.74 -3.75 9.47
CA SER A 55 -10.07 -3.23 9.12
C SER A 55 -11.09 -3.47 10.23
N GLU A 56 -11.07 -4.65 10.86
CA GLU A 56 -11.90 -4.94 12.04
C GLU A 56 -11.60 -4.00 13.22
N GLN A 57 -10.38 -3.51 13.33
CA GLN A 57 -9.95 -2.52 14.33
C GLN A 57 -10.20 -1.07 13.92
N GLY A 58 -10.93 -0.84 12.83
CA GLY A 58 -11.32 0.49 12.38
C GLY A 58 -10.23 1.26 11.63
N TRP A 59 -9.16 0.58 11.18
CA TRP A 59 -8.22 1.16 10.23
C TRP A 59 -8.87 1.24 8.84
N LYS A 60 -8.70 2.38 8.16
CA LYS A 60 -9.30 2.64 6.86
C LYS A 60 -8.24 2.63 5.76
N LEU A 61 -8.46 1.85 4.72
CA LEU A 61 -7.65 1.89 3.50
C LEU A 61 -7.89 3.20 2.74
N ILE A 62 -6.84 4.01 2.54
CA ILE A 62 -6.94 5.33 1.87
C ILE A 62 -6.25 5.41 0.51
N GLY A 63 -5.60 4.32 0.08
CA GLY A 63 -4.79 4.27 -1.13
C GLY A 63 -3.37 4.74 -0.86
N SER A 64 -2.39 3.98 -1.34
CA SER A 64 -0.98 4.36 -1.23
C SER A 64 -0.59 5.31 -2.38
N PRO A 65 0.30 6.28 -2.15
CA PRO A 65 0.95 7.01 -3.25
C PRO A 65 1.83 6.11 -4.11
N TYR A 66 2.17 4.90 -3.64
CA TYR A 66 2.97 3.92 -4.34
C TYR A 66 2.10 2.87 -5.01
N ASP A 67 2.42 2.50 -6.28
CA ASP A 67 1.61 1.48 -6.98
C ASP A 67 1.73 0.07 -6.36
N CYS A 68 2.62 -0.11 -5.38
CA CYS A 68 2.97 -1.41 -4.81
C CYS A 68 2.74 -1.52 -3.29
N ASP A 69 2.19 -0.48 -2.65
CA ASP A 69 2.01 -0.46 -1.21
C ASP A 69 0.56 -0.22 -0.83
N VAL A 70 0.26 -0.48 0.44
CA VAL A 70 -1.04 -0.28 1.02
C VAL A 70 -0.91 0.66 2.20
N MET A 71 -1.72 1.72 2.20
CA MET A 71 -1.75 2.68 3.28
C MET A 71 -3.09 2.65 4.01
N LEU A 72 -3.03 2.51 5.33
CA LEU A 72 -4.17 2.58 6.22
C LEU A 72 -4.06 3.80 7.13
N GLU A 73 -5.21 4.37 7.50
CA GLU A 73 -5.30 5.49 8.42
C GLU A 73 -6.27 5.24 9.56
N ARG A 74 -6.02 5.88 10.69
CA ARG A 74 -6.95 5.94 11.82
C ARG A 74 -6.74 7.19 12.67
N GLY A 75 -7.83 7.81 13.13
CA GLY A 75 -7.80 9.01 13.97
C GLY A 75 -7.54 8.71 15.45
N VAL A 76 -6.34 8.22 15.77
CA VAL A 76 -5.86 7.96 17.13
C VAL A 76 -4.41 8.42 17.24
N SER A 77 -3.90 8.71 18.44
CA SER A 77 -2.47 9.04 18.59
C SER A 77 -1.61 7.83 18.25
N ARG A 78 -0.36 8.09 17.84
CA ARG A 78 0.62 7.04 17.54
C ARG A 78 0.81 6.08 18.71
N GLU A 79 0.95 6.60 19.93
CA GLU A 79 1.15 5.78 21.14
C GLU A 79 -0.04 4.86 21.39
N MET A 80 -1.26 5.37 21.19
CA MET A 80 -2.47 4.55 21.32
C MET A 80 -2.52 3.47 20.25
N ALA A 81 -2.23 3.82 18.99
CA ALA A 81 -2.16 2.85 17.90
C ALA A 81 -1.15 1.73 18.18
N GLU A 82 0.07 2.06 18.61
CA GLU A 82 1.08 1.05 18.95
C GLU A 82 0.61 0.15 20.10
N GLN A 83 0.01 0.71 21.15
CA GLN A 83 -0.51 -0.07 22.27
C GLN A 83 -1.64 -1.02 21.85
N GLU A 84 -2.57 -0.55 21.04
CA GLU A 84 -3.68 -1.37 20.54
C GLU A 84 -3.19 -2.49 19.62
N LEU A 85 -2.27 -2.21 18.71
CA LEU A 85 -1.67 -3.22 17.82
C LEU A 85 -0.90 -4.29 18.60
N ARG A 86 -0.21 -3.91 19.68
CA ARG A 86 0.46 -4.85 20.59
C ARG A 86 -0.54 -5.69 21.38
N ARG A 87 -1.59 -5.07 21.93
CA ARG A 87 -2.66 -5.79 22.65
C ARG A 87 -3.41 -6.79 21.77
N ALA A 88 -3.52 -6.48 20.48
CA ALA A 88 -4.15 -7.34 19.50
C ALA A 88 -3.23 -8.44 18.94
N GLU A 89 -1.97 -8.53 19.39
CA GLU A 89 -0.98 -9.48 18.88
C GLU A 89 -0.72 -9.34 17.35
N ILE A 90 -1.01 -8.16 16.79
CA ILE A 90 -0.82 -7.85 15.37
C ILE A 90 0.58 -7.27 15.13
N TRP A 91 1.15 -6.58 16.13
CA TRP A 91 2.41 -5.84 16.03
C TRP A 91 3.55 -6.66 15.38
N ASP A 92 3.84 -7.85 15.89
CA ASP A 92 4.97 -8.66 15.42
C ASP A 92 4.76 -9.20 14.00
N ARG A 93 3.50 -9.37 13.58
CA ARG A 93 3.16 -9.80 12.22
C ARG A 93 3.25 -8.62 11.26
N LEU A 94 2.75 -7.47 11.68
CA LEU A 94 2.83 -6.22 10.93
C LEU A 94 4.28 -5.79 10.71
N ALA A 95 5.13 -5.88 11.73
CA ALA A 95 6.55 -5.56 11.64
C ALA A 95 7.33 -6.43 10.63
N LYS A 96 6.85 -7.65 10.32
CA LYS A 96 7.46 -8.52 9.31
C LYS A 96 7.09 -8.14 7.87
N VAL A 97 6.00 -7.41 7.69
CA VAL A 97 5.51 -7.01 6.36
C VAL A 97 5.71 -5.52 6.06
N ALA A 98 5.86 -4.69 7.09
CA ALA A 98 6.39 -3.34 6.99
C ALA A 98 7.83 -3.39 6.43
N SER A 99 8.25 -2.39 5.65
CA SER A 99 9.52 -2.45 4.95
C SER A 99 10.70 -2.41 5.94
N PRO A 100 11.78 -3.16 5.67
CA PRO A 100 13.04 -2.99 6.41
C PRO A 100 13.65 -1.59 6.23
N ASP A 101 13.28 -0.87 5.17
CA ASP A 101 13.74 0.49 4.88
C ASP A 101 12.93 1.58 5.63
N ASP A 102 11.89 1.20 6.39
CA ASP A 102 11.02 2.15 7.11
C ASP A 102 11.67 2.73 8.39
N ASP A 103 13.00 2.80 8.52
CA ASP A 103 13.72 3.27 9.72
C ASP A 103 13.23 2.65 11.06
N GLY A 104 12.57 1.48 11.02
CA GLY A 104 11.94 0.83 12.17
C GLY A 104 10.56 1.40 12.58
N HIS A 105 9.96 2.27 11.77
CA HIS A 105 8.66 2.91 11.99
C HIS A 105 7.53 2.20 11.22
N VAL A 106 6.77 1.38 11.95
CA VAL A 106 5.56 0.71 11.44
C VAL A 106 4.34 1.65 11.46
N VAL A 107 4.36 2.62 12.39
CA VAL A 107 3.24 3.51 12.69
C VAL A 107 3.74 4.96 12.62
N TRP A 108 3.05 5.75 11.80
CA TRP A 108 3.46 7.11 11.45
C TRP A 108 2.45 8.14 11.96
N HIS A 109 2.93 9.23 12.55
CA HIS A 109 2.10 10.37 13.00
C HIS A 109 1.78 11.34 11.86
N GLU A 110 2.70 11.47 10.90
CA GLU A 110 2.46 12.15 9.63
C GLU A 110 2.71 11.15 8.50
N HIS A 111 2.04 11.33 7.35
CA HIS A 111 2.27 10.43 6.20
C HIS A 111 3.77 10.44 5.83
N PRO A 112 4.45 9.28 5.75
CA PRO A 112 5.91 9.19 5.56
C PRO A 112 6.46 9.94 4.33
N GLU A 113 5.63 10.22 3.33
CA GLU A 113 5.97 10.85 2.05
C GLU A 113 5.35 12.25 1.88
N GLY A 114 4.72 12.78 2.94
CA GLY A 114 3.88 13.96 2.85
C GLY A 114 2.43 13.63 2.46
N ARG A 115 1.54 14.62 2.61
CA ARG A 115 0.08 14.46 2.49
C ARG A 115 -0.28 13.62 1.24
N PRO A 116 -1.23 12.68 1.36
CA PRO A 116 -1.60 11.81 0.25
C PRO A 116 -1.95 12.67 -0.96
N ALA A 117 -1.31 12.40 -2.10
CA ALA A 117 -1.59 13.11 -3.33
C ALA A 117 -3.10 12.98 -3.61
N ALA A 118 -3.80 14.12 -3.67
CA ALA A 118 -5.23 14.14 -3.93
C ALA A 118 -5.53 13.30 -5.19
N PRO A 119 -6.60 12.48 -5.19
CA PRO A 119 -6.84 11.52 -6.25
C PRO A 119 -6.76 12.22 -7.60
N LYS A 120 -5.78 11.81 -8.43
CA LYS A 120 -5.60 12.37 -9.78
C LYS A 120 -6.92 12.25 -10.51
N ARG A 121 -7.56 13.40 -10.73
CA ARG A 121 -8.86 13.50 -11.40
C ARG A 121 -8.75 12.76 -12.73
N ARG A 122 -9.37 11.58 -12.85
CA ARG A 122 -9.31 10.76 -14.07
C ARG A 122 -9.67 11.67 -15.25
N ARG A 123 -8.71 11.91 -16.14
CA ARG A 123 -8.93 12.70 -17.36
C ARG A 123 -10.06 12.01 -18.10
N ARG A 124 -11.24 12.64 -18.17
CA ARG A 124 -12.38 12.11 -18.94
C ARG A 124 -11.85 11.80 -20.34
N VAL A 125 -11.80 10.52 -20.69
CA VAL A 125 -11.55 10.08 -22.06
C VAL A 125 -12.67 10.69 -22.88
N ARG A 126 -12.35 11.69 -23.71
CA ARG A 126 -13.32 12.23 -24.67
C ARG A 126 -13.68 11.06 -25.57
N ARG A 127 -14.95 10.63 -25.56
CA ARG A 127 -15.45 9.67 -26.55
C ARG A 127 -15.11 10.24 -27.94
N PRO A 128 -14.57 9.44 -28.86
CA PRO A 128 -14.44 9.86 -30.25
C PRO A 128 -15.81 10.35 -30.75
N PRO A 129 -15.88 11.44 -31.52
CA PRO A 129 -17.15 11.91 -32.05
C PRO A 129 -17.78 10.79 -32.89
N THR A 130 -19.03 10.43 -32.57
CA THR A 130 -19.83 9.54 -33.38
C THR A 130 -19.95 10.18 -34.76
N ARG A 131 -19.45 9.48 -35.80
CA ARG A 131 -19.61 9.94 -37.18
C ARG A 131 -21.09 9.83 -37.51
N GLU A 132 -21.80 10.95 -37.56
CA GLU A 132 -23.14 11.00 -38.15
C GLU A 132 -23.00 10.51 -39.60
N GLN A 133 -23.62 9.36 -39.89
CA GLN A 133 -23.83 8.92 -41.26
C GLN A 133 -24.89 9.86 -41.84
N GLY A 134 -24.43 10.86 -42.59
CA GLY A 134 -25.27 11.71 -43.41
C GLY A 134 -25.64 11.01 -44.71
N SER A 135 -26.94 11.09 -45.00
CA SER A 135 -27.66 10.91 -46.28
C SER A 135 -27.77 9.49 -46.86
#